data_AF-A0A2T4S6V2-F1
#
_entry.id   AF-A0A2T4S6V2-F1
#
_cell.length_a   1.000
_cell.length_b   1.000
_cell.length_c   1.000
_cell.angle_alpha   90.00
_cell.angle_beta   90.00
_cell.angle_gamma   90.00
#
_symmetry.space_group_name_H-M   'P 1'
#
loop_
_entity.id
_entity.type
_entity.pdbx_description
1 polymer ?
#
loop_
_entity_poly.entity_id
_entity_poly.type
_entity_poly.pdbx_seq_one_letter_code
_entity_poly.pdbx_strand_id
1 'polypeptide(L)' 'MSQQGRSKEDLEDLTLLGNQNNQYDFNYRPDVLESFDNKHQGRDYFVKFNCPEFTSLCPITGQPDFATIYIS' A
#
# COMPACT_ATOMS: atom_id res chain seq x y z
N MET A 1 -23.10 -5.44 -19.53
CA MET A 1 -21.97 -4.64 -19.01
C MET A 1 -21.53 -5.30 -17.72
N SER A 2 -20.45 -6.10 -17.74
CA SER A 2 -19.99 -6.82 -16.54
C SER A 2 -19.40 -5.82 -15.56
N GLN A 3 -19.94 -5.75 -14.35
CA GLN A 3 -19.37 -4.95 -13.27
C GLN A 3 -17.98 -5.51 -12.93
N GLN A 4 -16.91 -4.82 -13.35
CA GLN A 4 -15.51 -5.19 -13.05
C GLN A 4 -15.06 -4.70 -11.66
N GLY A 5 -16.00 -4.48 -10.73
CA GLY A 5 -15.71 -4.04 -9.36
C GLY A 5 -15.52 -5.20 -8.38
N ARG A 6 -14.85 -4.94 -7.26
CA ARG A 6 -14.94 -5.79 -6.06
C ARG A 6 -16.31 -5.59 -5.41
N SER A 7 -16.94 -6.68 -4.97
CA SER A 7 -18.13 -6.57 -4.12
C SER A 7 -17.71 -6.24 -2.69
N LYS A 8 -18.67 -5.95 -1.80
CA LYS A 8 -18.33 -5.66 -0.40
C LYS A 8 -17.85 -6.89 0.35
N GLU A 9 -18.37 -8.05 -0.02
CA GLU A 9 -18.00 -9.36 0.54
C GLU A 9 -16.51 -9.66 0.28
N ASP A 10 -16.00 -9.27 -0.89
CA ASP A 10 -14.58 -9.42 -1.26
C ASP A 10 -13.60 -8.58 -0.40
N LEU A 11 -14.12 -7.68 0.43
CA LEU A 11 -13.36 -6.72 1.23
C LEU A 11 -13.62 -6.86 2.73
N GLU A 12 -14.40 -7.86 3.16
CA GLU A 12 -14.80 -8.03 4.57
C GLU A 12 -13.61 -8.20 5.52
N ASP A 13 -12.52 -8.78 5.04
CA ASP A 13 -11.30 -9.01 5.81
C ASP A 13 -10.38 -7.78 5.89
N LEU A 14 -10.67 -6.70 5.16
CA LEU A 14 -9.88 -5.47 5.16
C LEU A 14 -10.33 -4.52 6.26
N THR A 15 -9.38 -4.02 7.04
CA THR A 15 -9.63 -3.13 8.18
C THR A 15 -9.05 -1.73 8.00
N LEU A 16 -7.97 -1.61 7.23
CA LEU A 16 -7.20 -0.38 7.01
C LEU A 16 -7.46 0.23 5.63
N LEU A 17 -7.48 -0.58 4.57
CA LEU A 17 -7.68 -0.09 3.20
C LEU A 17 -9.10 0.45 3.01
N GLY A 18 -9.21 1.74 2.66
CA GLY A 18 -10.48 2.44 2.49
C GLY A 18 -11.10 2.97 3.79
N ASN A 19 -10.42 2.78 4.93
CA ASN A 19 -10.81 3.36 6.21
C ASN A 19 -10.35 4.83 6.29
N GLN A 20 -11.15 5.68 6.93
CA GLN A 20 -10.83 7.10 7.17
C GLN A 20 -10.21 7.34 8.54
N ASN A 21 -10.29 6.38 9.45
CA ASN A 21 -9.74 6.46 10.80
C ASN A 21 -8.35 5.81 10.87
N ASN A 22 -7.39 6.37 10.15
CA ASN A 22 -6.03 5.85 10.10
C ASN A 22 -5.16 6.47 11.20
N GLN A 23 -4.47 5.63 11.97
CA GLN A 23 -3.42 6.07 12.87
C GLN A 23 -2.08 6.08 12.12
N TYR A 24 -1.50 7.27 11.98
CA TYR A 24 -0.19 7.45 11.34
C TYR A 24 0.92 7.29 12.39
N ASP A 25 1.58 6.13 12.36
CA ASP A 25 2.81 5.89 13.09
C ASP A 25 4.00 6.29 12.22
N PHE A 26 4.98 6.98 12.81
CA PHE A 26 6.20 7.39 12.14
C PHE A 26 7.37 6.42 12.37
N ASN A 27 7.18 5.41 13.22
CA ASN A 27 8.10 4.30 13.37
C ASN A 27 7.84 3.20 12.33
N TYR A 28 8.80 2.28 12.21
CA TYR A 28 8.65 1.13 11.33
C TYR A 28 7.51 0.22 11.78
N ARG A 29 6.48 0.10 10.94
CA ARG A 29 5.24 -0.61 11.24
C ARG A 29 4.77 -1.50 10.07
N PRO A 30 5.35 -2.69 9.88
CA PRO A 30 5.02 -3.56 8.74
C PRO A 30 3.63 -4.21 8.83
N ASP A 31 3.03 -4.30 10.02
CA ASP A 31 1.69 -4.84 10.27
C ASP A 31 0.56 -3.99 9.66
N VAL A 32 0.86 -2.78 9.19
CA VAL A 32 -0.11 -1.90 8.51
C VAL A 32 -0.46 -2.38 7.09
N LEU A 33 0.33 -3.31 6.52
CA LEU A 33 0.11 -3.81 5.17
C LEU A 33 -1.08 -4.77 5.13
N GLU A 34 -2.02 -4.49 4.23
CA GLU A 34 -3.14 -5.38 3.92
C GLU A 34 -3.10 -5.82 2.47
N SER A 35 -3.58 -7.03 2.22
CA SER A 35 -3.65 -7.63 0.89
C SER A 35 -5.04 -8.17 0.61
N PHE A 36 -5.34 -8.35 -0.66
CA PHE A 36 -6.61 -8.90 -1.12
C PHE A 36 -6.36 -9.87 -2.29
N ASP A 37 -7.33 -10.75 -2.53
CA ASP A 37 -7.20 -11.73 -3.60
C ASP A 37 -7.18 -11.08 -4.99
N ASN A 38 -6.26 -11.53 -5.85
CA ASN A 38 -6.20 -11.11 -7.24
C ASN A 38 -7.37 -11.72 -8.05
N LYS A 39 -8.18 -10.89 -8.71
CA LYS A 39 -9.31 -11.32 -9.56
C LYS A 39 -8.91 -11.77 -10.97
N HIS A 40 -7.68 -11.51 -11.40
CA HIS A 40 -7.20 -11.73 -12.76
C HIS A 40 -5.99 -12.68 -12.80
N GLN A 41 -6.05 -13.80 -12.05
CA GLN A 41 -4.95 -14.77 -11.94
C GLN A 41 -4.57 -15.44 -13.27
N GLY A 42 -5.48 -15.48 -14.25
CA GLY A 42 -5.23 -16.07 -15.57
C GLY A 42 -4.48 -15.17 -16.55
N ARG A 43 -4.03 -13.99 -16.12
CA ARG A 43 -3.29 -13.04 -16.94
C ARG A 43 -2.13 -12.44 -16.16
N ASP A 44 -0.97 -12.40 -16.78
CA ASP A 44 0.16 -11.64 -16.25
C ASP A 44 -0.04 -10.13 -16.45
N TYR A 45 0.15 -9.38 -15.37
CA TYR A 45 0.13 -7.93 -15.38
C TYR A 45 1.13 -7.38 -14.37
N PHE A 46 1.63 -6.17 -14.63
CA PHE A 46 2.49 -5.41 -13.71
C PHE A 46 1.67 -4.33 -13.02
N VAL A 47 1.91 -4.13 -11.72
CA VAL A 47 1.36 -3.01 -10.96
C VAL A 47 2.51 -2.19 -10.43
N LYS A 48 2.67 -0.98 -10.96
CA LYS A 48 3.74 -0.08 -10.53
C LYS A 48 3.26 0.92 -9.51
N PHE A 49 3.91 0.95 -8.35
CA PHE A 49 3.80 2.03 -7.38
C PHE A 49 4.93 3.04 -7.61
N ASN A 50 4.56 4.30 -7.84
CA ASN A 50 5.49 5.42 -7.80
C ASN A 50 5.21 6.18 -6.50
N CYS A 51 6.17 6.19 -5.58
CA CYS A 51 6.06 6.82 -4.27
C CYS A 51 7.07 7.97 -4.19
N PRO A 52 6.74 9.17 -4.72
CA PRO A 52 7.65 10.32 -4.75
C PRO A 52 7.80 11.03 -3.40
N GLU A 53 7.04 10.63 -2.39
CA GLU A 53 6.96 11.27 -1.08
C GLU A 53 7.63 10.43 0.02
N PHE A 54 8.54 9.51 -0.34
CA PHE A 54 9.25 8.71 0.65
C PHE A 54 10.31 9.54 1.38
N THR A 55 10.27 9.49 2.71
CA THR A 55 11.27 10.09 3.59
C THR A 55 11.57 9.19 4.79
N SER A 56 12.81 9.23 5.27
CA SER A 56 13.26 8.50 6.47
C SER A 56 14.43 9.23 7.13
N LEU A 57 14.90 8.76 8.28
CA LEU A 57 16.04 9.37 8.97
C LEU A 57 17.34 8.61 8.66
N CYS A 58 18.41 9.35 8.41
CA CYS A 58 19.76 8.78 8.30
C CYS A 58 20.18 8.18 9.66
N PRO A 59 20.62 6.92 9.72
CA PRO A 59 20.93 6.24 10.98
C PRO A 59 22.14 6.83 11.73
N ILE A 60 23.03 7.53 11.02
CA ILE A 60 24.25 8.10 11.61
C ILE A 60 24.01 9.54 12.09
N THR A 61 23.38 10.37 11.27
CA THR A 61 23.26 11.82 11.51
C THR A 61 21.90 12.23 12.05
N GLY A 62 20.88 11.39 11.92
CA GLY A 62 19.49 11.72 12.26
C GLY A 62 18.86 12.76 11.33
N GLN A 63 19.51 13.14 10.22
CA GLN A 63 18.96 14.06 9.24
C GLN A 63 17.92 13.36 8.36
N PRO A 64 16.88 14.08 7.88
CA PRO A 64 15.88 13.52 6.99
C PRO A 64 16.44 13.32 5.58
N ASP A 65 16.27 12.11 5.05
CA ASP A 65 16.56 11.75 3.67
C ASP A 65 15.25 11.70 2.87
N PHE A 66 15.32 12.07 1.59
CA PHE A 66 14.18 12.08 0.67
C PHE A 66 14.50 11.27 -0.57
N ALA A 67 13.55 10.44 -1.01
CA ALA A 67 13.72 9.61 -2.20
C ALA A 67 12.38 9.38 -2.91
N THR A 68 12.45 9.03 -4.19
CA THR A 68 11.32 8.47 -4.93
C THR A 68 11.49 6.96 -5.02
N ILE A 69 10.55 6.20 -4.48
CA ILE A 69 10.56 4.73 -4.56
C ILE A 69 9.70 4.27 -5.75
N TYR A 70 10.23 3.31 -6.51
CA TYR A 70 9.53 2.64 -7.61
C TYR A 70 9.44 1.14 -7.30
N ILE A 71 8.23 0.60 -7.19
CA ILE A 71 7.96 -0.83 -6.98
C ILE A 71 7.17 -1.30 -8.20
N SER A 72 7.61 -2.35 -8.89
CA SER A 72 6.95 -2.89 -10.10
C SER A 72 6.66 -4.38 -9.94
#